data_AF-A0A9E5NNM9-F1
#
_entry.id   AF-A0A9E5NNM9-F1
#
_cell.length_a   1.000
_cell.length_b   1.000
_cell.length_c   1.000
_cell.angle_alpha   90.00
_cell.angle_beta   90.00
_cell.angle_gamma   90.00
#
_symmetry.space_group_name_H-M   'P 1'
#
loop_
_entity.id
_entity.type
_entity.pdbx_description
1 polymer ?
#
loop_
_entity_poly.entity_id
_entity_poly.type
_entity_poly.pdbx_seq_one_letter_code
_entity_poly.pdbx_strand_id
1 'polypeptide(L)'
;MVVGESDVRLEKPRGCAVFESEWSRVKRLTGSDDARADEGVAWVQELYDGLEVPPLASYGLTSDDLPTLIEKASVGGSMRGNPVELTREKMEGILTRAL
;
A
#
# COMPACT_ATOMS: atom_id res chain seq x y z
N MET A 1 16.36 15.12 -6.00
CA MET A 1 16.67 14.66 -4.63
C MET A 1 16.08 13.26 -4.53
N VAL A 2 16.90 12.24 -4.78
CA VAL A 2 16.48 10.84 -4.77
C VAL A 2 16.38 10.42 -3.31
N VAL A 3 15.16 10.25 -2.80
CA VAL A 3 14.95 9.69 -1.46
C VAL A 3 14.99 8.17 -1.61
N GLY A 4 15.99 7.58 -0.96
CA GLY A 4 16.36 6.18 -1.11
C GLY A 4 15.29 5.19 -0.66
N GLU A 5 15.32 4.04 -1.33
CA GLU A 5 14.71 2.78 -0.93
C GLU A 5 14.99 2.42 0.53
N SER A 6 13.99 1.82 1.18
CA SER A 6 14.06 0.79 2.24
C SER A 6 12.94 1.01 3.28
N ASP A 7 12.35 -0.09 3.75
CA ASP A 7 11.35 -0.17 4.83
C ASP A 7 9.87 0.07 4.46
N VAL A 8 9.39 -0.66 3.45
CA VAL A 8 8.11 -1.38 3.64
C VAL A 8 8.47 -2.78 4.13
N ARG A 9 8.65 -2.94 5.45
CA ARG A 9 8.71 -4.29 6.04
C ARG A 9 7.33 -4.92 5.91
N LEU A 10 7.21 -5.85 4.97
CA LEU A 10 6.08 -6.77 4.90
C LEU A 10 6.14 -7.70 6.13
N GLU A 11 5.52 -7.27 7.22
CA GLU A 11 5.36 -8.11 8.39
C GLU A 11 4.49 -9.31 8.02
N LYS A 12 5.09 -10.50 8.04
CA LYS A 12 4.38 -11.77 7.83
C LYS A 12 3.40 -11.98 9.01
N PRO A 13 2.08 -11.96 8.81
CA PRO A 13 1.16 -12.26 9.90
C PRO A 13 1.39 -13.72 10.35
N ARG A 14 1.56 -13.96 11.65
CA ARG A 14 1.72 -15.34 12.15
C ARG A 14 0.40 -16.09 11.98
N GLY A 15 0.44 -17.27 11.36
CA GLY A 15 -0.58 -18.31 11.51
C GLY A 15 -1.86 -18.16 10.68
N CYS A 16 -1.81 -17.66 9.44
CA CYS A 16 -2.98 -17.64 8.56
C CYS A 16 -2.72 -18.43 7.26
N ALA A 17 -3.55 -19.44 6.97
CA ALA A 17 -3.55 -20.19 5.70
C ALA A 17 -3.90 -19.32 4.46
N VAL A 18 -4.16 -18.03 4.67
CA VAL A 18 -4.39 -17.01 3.64
C VAL A 18 -3.11 -16.67 2.85
N PHE A 19 -1.94 -17.14 3.32
CA PHE A 19 -0.65 -16.85 2.69
C PHE A 19 -0.40 -17.58 1.35
N GLU A 20 -1.31 -18.40 0.83
CA GLU A 20 -1.15 -19.05 -0.49
C GLU A 20 -2.17 -18.58 -1.54
N SER A 21 -3.38 -18.18 -1.15
CA SER A 21 -4.45 -17.77 -2.09
C SER A 21 -4.35 -16.30 -2.54
N GLU A 22 -3.81 -15.41 -1.70
CA GLU A 22 -3.71 -13.97 -1.96
C GLU A 22 -2.63 -13.62 -3.02
N TRP A 23 -1.60 -14.46 -3.15
CA TRP A 23 -0.49 -14.30 -4.12
C TRP A 23 -0.92 -14.46 -5.57
N SER A 24 -2.12 -15.00 -5.81
CA SER A 24 -2.77 -15.01 -7.12
C SER A 24 -2.86 -13.62 -7.76
N ARG A 25 -2.77 -12.54 -6.97
CA ARG A 25 -2.77 -11.15 -7.46
C ARG A 25 -1.47 -10.75 -8.15
N VAL A 26 -0.30 -11.09 -7.59
CA VAL A 26 1.00 -10.77 -8.20
C VAL A 26 1.13 -11.49 -9.54
N LYS A 27 0.69 -12.75 -9.61
CA LYS A 27 0.60 -13.52 -10.86
C LYS A 27 -0.30 -12.86 -11.90
N ARG A 28 -1.46 -12.33 -11.48
CA ARG A 28 -2.36 -11.59 -12.38
C ARG A 28 -1.76 -10.28 -12.89
N LEU A 29 -0.99 -9.59 -12.06
CA LEU A 29 -0.35 -8.31 -12.43
C LEU A 29 0.83 -8.54 -13.37
N THR A 30 1.67 -9.53 -13.08
CA THR A 30 2.92 -9.81 -13.81
C THR A 30 2.76 -10.82 -14.95
N GLY A 31 1.68 -11.60 -14.96
CA GLY A 31 1.46 -12.70 -15.90
C GLY A 31 2.34 -13.93 -15.65
N SER A 32 3.14 -13.95 -14.58
CA SER A 32 4.09 -15.02 -14.27
C SER A 32 3.67 -15.80 -13.03
N ASP A 33 3.70 -17.13 -13.13
CA ASP A 33 3.35 -18.04 -12.04
C ASP A 33 4.39 -18.10 -10.92
N ASP A 34 5.60 -17.64 -11.17
CA ASP A 34 6.71 -17.62 -10.20
C ASP A 34 6.98 -16.22 -9.64
N ALA A 35 6.14 -15.24 -9.99
CA ALA A 35 6.35 -13.85 -9.60
C ALA A 35 6.33 -13.65 -8.07
N ARG A 36 7.34 -12.93 -7.59
CA ARG A 36 7.55 -12.61 -6.17
C ARG A 36 6.91 -11.28 -5.79
N ALA A 37 6.73 -11.04 -4.48
CA ALA A 37 6.10 -9.80 -3.97
C ALA A 37 6.81 -8.53 -4.45
N ASP A 38 8.14 -8.56 -4.41
CA ASP A 38 9.03 -7.49 -4.86
C ASP A 38 8.83 -7.15 -6.33
N GLU A 39 8.65 -8.16 -7.19
CA GLU A 39 8.34 -7.96 -8.61
C GLU A 39 6.95 -7.33 -8.80
N GLY A 40 5.97 -7.71 -7.97
CA GLY A 40 4.65 -7.07 -7.95
C GLY A 40 4.71 -5.59 -7.54
N VAL A 41 5.55 -5.25 -6.56
CA VAL A 41 5.76 -3.86 -6.14
C VAL A 41 6.43 -3.04 -7.25
N ALA A 42 7.49 -3.57 -7.85
CA ALA A 42 8.19 -2.92 -8.96
C ALA A 42 7.24 -2.67 -10.15
N TRP A 43 6.43 -3.66 -10.50
CA TRP A 43 5.43 -3.52 -11.56
C TRP A 43 4.41 -2.40 -11.29
N VAL A 44 3.93 -2.27 -10.04
CA VAL A 44 2.99 -1.19 -9.67
C VAL A 44 3.69 0.18 -9.72
N GLN A 45 4.97 0.27 -9.36
CA GLN A 45 5.75 1.50 -9.47
C GLN A 45 5.94 1.92 -10.92
N GLU A 46 6.33 0.99 -11.80
CA GLU A 46 6.44 1.26 -13.24
C GLU A 46 5.12 1.74 -13.85
N LEU A 47 4.00 1.13 -13.43
CA LEU A 47 2.67 1.57 -13.84
C LEU A 47 2.35 2.99 -13.32
N TYR A 48 2.65 3.27 -12.05
CA TYR A 48 2.45 4.59 -11.46
C TYR A 48 3.25 5.67 -12.21
N ASP A 49 4.51 5.40 -12.53
CA ASP A 49 5.38 6.29 -13.30
C ASP A 49 4.85 6.51 -14.73
N GLY A 50 4.37 5.44 -15.39
CA GLY A 50 3.78 5.54 -16.73
C GLY A 50 2.43 6.27 -16.78
N LEU A 51 1.70 6.33 -15.66
CA LEU A 51 0.43 7.05 -15.53
C LEU A 51 0.59 8.49 -15.04
N GLU A 52 1.80 8.87 -14.60
CA GLU A 52 2.12 10.20 -14.07
C GLU A 52 1.15 10.67 -12.97
N VAL A 53 0.74 9.76 -12.07
CA VAL A 53 -0.29 10.06 -11.06
C VAL A 53 0.25 11.08 -10.04
N PRO A 54 -0.36 12.27 -9.90
CA PRO A 54 0.11 13.28 -8.95
C PRO A 54 0.03 12.85 -7.48
N PRO A 55 0.89 13.38 -6.59
CA PRO A 55 0.80 13.13 -5.16
C PRO A 55 -0.49 13.72 -4.56
N LEU A 56 -0.88 13.24 -3.38
CA LEU A 56 -2.14 13.64 -2.74
C LEU A 56 -2.22 15.15 -2.50
N ALA A 57 -1.10 15.81 -2.21
CA ALA A 57 -1.05 17.25 -2.05
C ALA A 57 -1.51 18.03 -3.29
N SER A 58 -1.36 17.46 -4.50
CA SER A 58 -1.84 18.08 -5.74
C SER A 58 -3.36 18.18 -5.80
N TYR A 59 -4.07 17.37 -5.01
CA TYR A 59 -5.52 17.42 -4.88
C TYR A 59 -5.99 18.29 -3.71
N GLY A 60 -5.08 19.03 -3.06
CA GLY A 60 -5.38 19.93 -1.95
C GLY A 60 -5.40 19.27 -0.56
N LEU A 61 -4.94 18.03 -0.45
CA LEU A 61 -4.74 17.38 0.85
C LEU A 61 -3.49 17.93 1.55
N THR A 62 -3.60 18.16 2.86
CA THR A 62 -2.50 18.61 3.69
C THR A 62 -2.26 17.64 4.84
N SER A 63 -1.12 17.79 5.53
CA SER A 63 -0.83 17.03 6.77
C SER A 63 -1.92 17.20 7.83
N ASP A 64 -2.56 18.38 7.86
CA ASP A 64 -3.56 18.74 8.86
C ASP A 64 -4.90 18.00 8.64
N ASP A 65 -5.12 17.50 7.42
CA ASP A 65 -6.30 16.70 7.07
C ASP A 65 -6.16 15.22 7.49
N LEU A 66 -4.93 14.74 7.70
CA LEU A 66 -4.64 13.33 7.96
C LEU A 66 -5.37 12.78 9.20
N PRO A 67 -5.42 13.47 10.35
CA PRO A 67 -6.11 12.95 11.53
C PRO A 67 -7.59 12.65 11.23
N THR A 68 -8.27 13.55 10.53
CA THR A 68 -9.70 13.40 10.16
C THR A 68 -9.89 12.30 9.11
N LEU A 69 -8.96 12.18 8.15
CA LEU A 69 -9.00 11.14 7.13
C LEU A 69 -8.85 9.75 7.76
N ILE A 70 -7.91 9.60 8.70
CA ILE A 70 -7.63 8.34 9.38
C ILE A 70 -8.81 7.92 10.26
N GLU A 71 -9.43 8.86 11.00
CA GLU A 71 -10.67 8.60 11.77
C GLU A 71 -11.73 7.95 10.87
N LYS A 72 -12.02 8.58 9.73
CA LYS A 72 -13.07 8.13 8.81
C LYS A 72 -12.70 6.82 8.12
N ALA A 73 -11.43 6.64 7.75
CA ALA A 73 -10.94 5.42 7.12
C ALA A 73 -11.08 4.22 8.07
N SER A 74 -10.75 4.39 9.36
CA SER A 74 -10.67 3.32 10.36
C SER A 74 -11.97 2.51 10.55
N VAL A 75 -13.14 3.12 10.31
CA VAL A 75 -14.45 2.48 10.44
C VAL A 75 -14.97 1.89 9.12
N GLY A 76 -14.25 2.11 8.02
CA GLY A 76 -14.64 1.67 6.69
C GLY A 76 -14.64 0.14 6.56
N GLY A 77 -15.65 -0.40 5.88
CA GLY A 77 -15.74 -1.86 5.64
C GLY A 77 -14.54 -2.46 4.91
N SER A 78 -13.85 -1.64 4.10
CA SER A 78 -12.59 -2.01 3.42
C SER A 78 -11.43 -2.26 4.39
N MET A 79 -11.46 -1.69 5.61
CA MET A 79 -10.42 -1.93 6.62
C MET A 79 -10.46 -3.37 7.14
N ARG A 80 -11.68 -3.93 7.32
CA ARG A 80 -11.84 -5.31 7.81
C ARG A 80 -11.36 -6.37 6.83
N GLY A 81 -11.34 -6.04 5.53
CA GLY A 81 -10.89 -6.94 4.47
C GLY A 81 -9.41 -6.81 4.13
N ASN A 82 -8.66 -5.90 4.76
CA ASN A 82 -7.23 -5.79 4.52
C ASN A 82 -6.51 -6.95 5.22
N PRO A 83 -5.70 -7.76 4.51
CA PRO A 83 -4.96 -8.86 5.13
C PRO A 83 -3.93 -8.40 6.16
N VAL A 84 -3.55 -7.12 6.14
CA VAL A 84 -2.71 -6.49 7.16
C VAL A 84 -3.56 -5.52 7.98
N GLU A 85 -3.47 -5.65 9.31
CA GLU A 85 -4.06 -4.68 10.22
C GLU A 85 -3.42 -3.30 10.01
N LEU A 86 -4.21 -2.36 9.50
CA LEU A 86 -3.81 -0.97 9.33
C LEU A 86 -4.14 -0.20 10.62
N THR A 87 -3.15 -0.15 11.52
CA THR A 87 -3.23 0.71 12.70
C THR A 87 -3.19 2.19 12.29
N ARG A 88 -3.57 3.07 13.22
CA ARG A 88 -3.53 4.52 13.02
C ARG A 88 -2.14 5.00 12.59
N GLU A 89 -1.10 4.51 13.25
CA GLU A 89 0.29 4.86 12.98
C GLU A 89 0.75 4.38 11.59
N LYS A 90 0.31 3.17 11.19
CA LYS A 90 0.60 2.63 9.85
C LYS A 90 -0.09 3.46 8.76
N MET A 91 -1.35 3.84 8.97
CA MET A 91 -2.09 4.70 8.04
C MET A 91 -1.45 6.08 7.93
N GLU A 92 -1.10 6.70 9.05
CA GLU A 92 -0.42 7.99 9.07
C GLU A 92 0.92 7.95 8.33
N GLY A 93 1.71 6.90 8.53
CA GLY A 93 2.95 6.69 7.80
C GLY A 93 2.77 6.53 6.29
N ILE A 94 1.73 5.82 5.84
CA ILE A 94 1.42 5.66 4.41
C ILE A 94 0.98 6.99 3.82
N LEU A 95 0.04 7.68 4.47
CA LEU A 95 -0.52 8.93 3.98
C LEU A 95 0.52 10.05 3.94
N THR A 96 1.40 10.13 4.95
CA THR A 96 2.49 11.12 4.97
C THR A 96 3.46 10.94 3.79
N ARG A 97 3.69 9.70 3.34
CA ARG A 97 4.54 9.42 2.16
C ARG A 97 3.83 9.67 0.83
N ALA A 98 2.51 9.71 0.84
CA ALA A 98 1.68 9.92 -0.34
C ALA A 98 1.30 11.40 -0.56
N LEU A 99 1.46 12.24 0.47
CA LEU A 99 1.40 13.71 0.36
C LEU A 99 2.58 14.24 -0.45
#